data_AF-A0A2D4MPC7-F1
#
_entry.id   AF-A0A2D4MPC7-F1
#
_cell.length_a   1.000
_cell.length_b   1.000
_cell.length_c   1.000
_cell.angle_alpha   90.00
_cell.angle_beta   90.00
_cell.angle_gamma   90.00
#
_symmetry.space_group_name_H-M   'P 1'
#
loop_
_entity.id
_entity.type
_entity.pdbx_description
1 polymer ?
#
loop_
_entity_poly.entity_id
_entity_poly.type
_entity_poly.pdbx_seq_one_letter_code
_entity_poly.pdbx_strand_id
1 'polypeptide(L)'
;VNKAVAMDTCEKGQLTSSMVDDVFYIVKKCIGRALSSSSIDCLCAMINHSITELESEFREILGHKLRVGFPATPFQDFQRGVTSAVSLMQSSLQQGKFDPKGIESTDEAKQSFLVTLNNVEACSENIMTLKKTLESDCSELLSQSFGGEQPQLGLGLFT
;
A
#
# COMPACT_ATOMS: atom_id res chain seq x y z
N VAL A 1 6.37 -4.46 6.40
CA VAL A 1 5.05 -3.90 6.08
C VAL A 1 4.27 -3.48 7.33
N ASN A 2 4.11 -4.35 8.33
CA ASN A 2 3.32 -4.09 9.55
C ASN A 2 3.59 -2.76 10.28
N LYS A 3 4.85 -2.31 10.33
CA LYS A 3 5.17 -1.00 10.93
C LYS A 3 4.61 0.19 10.14
N ALA A 4 4.65 0.15 8.81
CA ALA A 4 4.07 1.20 7.96
C ALA A 4 2.56 1.28 8.14
N VAL A 5 1.90 0.11 8.26
CA VAL A 5 0.46 0.01 8.52
C VAL A 5 0.10 0.55 9.91
N ALA A 6 0.92 0.25 10.93
CA ALA A 6 0.68 0.73 12.29
C ALA A 6 0.89 2.25 12.44
N MET A 7 1.72 2.85 11.59
CA MET A 7 2.00 4.28 11.56
C MET A 7 1.20 5.01 10.46
N ASP A 8 0.17 4.37 9.91
CA ASP A 8 -0.65 4.91 8.83
C ASP A 8 -1.29 6.25 9.21
N THR A 9 -1.09 7.25 8.38
CA THR A 9 -1.61 8.61 8.57
C THR A 9 -2.21 9.13 7.27
N CYS A 10 -3.33 9.83 7.37
CA CYS A 10 -3.92 10.59 6.27
C CYS A 10 -4.06 12.05 6.70
N GLU A 11 -3.28 12.93 6.10
CA GLU A 11 -3.38 14.36 6.35
C GLU A 11 -4.60 14.95 5.64
N LYS A 12 -5.13 16.07 6.16
CA LYS A 12 -6.27 16.75 5.53
C LYS A 12 -5.90 17.19 4.12
N GLY A 13 -6.75 16.84 3.15
CA GLY A 13 -6.57 17.18 1.74
C GLY A 13 -5.77 16.15 0.93
N GLN A 14 -5.19 15.13 1.58
CA GLN A 14 -4.58 14.00 0.86
C GLN A 14 -5.65 13.03 0.35
N LEU A 15 -5.37 12.44 -0.81
CA LEU A 15 -6.26 11.45 -1.42
C LEU A 15 -5.93 10.02 -0.98
N THR A 16 -4.67 9.77 -0.64
CA THR A 16 -4.15 8.50 -0.14
C THR A 16 -3.55 8.68 1.25
N SER A 17 -3.32 7.58 1.96
CA SER A 17 -2.62 7.59 3.23
C SER A 17 -1.14 7.20 3.06
N SER A 18 -0.30 7.63 4.01
CA SER A 18 1.16 7.41 4.01
C SER A 18 1.54 5.93 3.93
N MET A 19 0.69 5.04 4.43
CA MET A 19 0.89 3.59 4.37
C MET A 19 1.19 3.08 2.95
N VAL A 20 0.53 3.62 1.92
CA VAL A 20 0.73 3.15 0.54
C VAL A 20 2.18 3.42 0.12
N ASP A 21 2.63 4.67 0.22
CA ASP A 21 3.98 5.05 -0.18
C ASP A 21 5.06 4.33 0.63
N ASP A 22 4.87 4.22 1.95
CA ASP A 22 5.81 3.54 2.84
C ASP A 22 5.96 2.05 2.51
N VAL A 23 4.86 1.35 2.25
CA VAL A 23 4.89 -0.07 1.91
C VAL A 23 5.61 -0.31 0.59
N PHE A 24 5.29 0.46 -0.45
CA PHE A 24 5.94 0.30 -1.75
C PHE A 24 7.40 0.77 -1.73
N TYR A 25 7.73 1.79 -0.94
CA TYR A 25 9.12 2.20 -0.71
C TYR A 25 9.94 1.07 -0.08
N ILE A 26 9.41 0.42 0.98
CA ILE A 26 10.09 -0.69 1.66
C ILE A 26 10.29 -1.87 0.71
N VAL A 27 9.24 -2.27 -0.02
CA VAL A 27 9.32 -3.38 -0.98
C VAL A 27 10.36 -3.10 -2.06
N LYS A 28 10.27 -1.91 -2.70
CA LYS A 28 11.24 -1.50 -3.73
C LYS A 28 12.67 -1.50 -3.20
N LYS A 29 12.87 -1.03 -1.96
CA LYS A 29 14.20 -0.98 -1.34
C LYS A 29 14.76 -2.38 -1.04
N CYS A 30 13.94 -3.31 -0.57
CA CYS A 30 14.35 -4.69 -0.34
C CYS A 30 14.75 -5.38 -1.65
N ILE A 31 13.97 -5.21 -2.72
CA ILE A 31 14.30 -5.78 -4.02
C ILE A 31 15.55 -5.11 -4.61
N GLY A 32 15.69 -3.78 -4.50
CA GLY A 32 16.90 -3.06 -4.93
C GLY A 32 18.19 -3.55 -4.27
N ARG A 33 18.13 -3.94 -2.99
CA ARG A 33 19.26 -4.57 -2.30
C ARG A 33 19.55 -5.98 -2.81
N ALA A 34 18.52 -6.76 -3.14
CA ALA A 34 18.67 -8.09 -3.73
C ALA A 34 19.29 -8.00 -5.14
N LEU A 35 18.81 -7.06 -5.96
CA LEU A 35 19.39 -6.71 -7.26
C LEU A 35 20.90 -6.39 -7.14
N SER A 36 21.25 -5.56 -6.14
CA SER A 36 22.65 -5.16 -5.89
C SER A 36 23.56 -6.30 -5.41
N SER A 37 23.01 -7.45 -5.05
CA SER A 37 23.81 -8.62 -4.64
C SER A 37 24.37 -9.41 -5.83
N SER A 38 23.93 -9.11 -7.06
CA SER A 38 24.26 -9.86 -8.28
C SER A 38 23.95 -11.37 -8.22
N SER A 39 23.15 -11.80 -7.25
CA SER A 39 22.68 -13.19 -7.12
C SER A 39 21.25 -13.30 -7.61
N ILE A 40 21.07 -14.06 -8.70
CA ILE A 40 19.75 -14.32 -9.29
C ILE A 40 18.86 -15.09 -8.31
N ASP A 41 19.42 -16.03 -7.55
CA ASP A 41 18.67 -16.80 -6.55
C ASP A 41 18.16 -15.90 -5.43
N CYS A 42 19.01 -15.00 -4.93
CA CYS A 42 18.63 -14.00 -3.92
C CYS A 42 17.54 -13.08 -4.44
N LEU A 43 17.68 -12.59 -5.67
CA LEU A 43 16.70 -11.74 -6.31
C LEU A 43 15.35 -12.45 -6.48
N CYS A 44 15.35 -13.68 -7.00
CA CYS A 44 14.14 -14.47 -7.20
C CYS A 44 13.43 -14.74 -5.87
N ALA A 45 14.17 -15.15 -4.84
CA ALA A 45 13.63 -15.35 -3.50
C ALA A 45 12.99 -14.06 -2.95
N MET A 46 13.66 -12.92 -3.11
CA MET A 46 13.17 -11.63 -2.61
C MET A 46 11.96 -11.10 -3.39
N ILE A 47 11.89 -11.32 -4.70
CA ILE A 47 10.70 -10.99 -5.52
C ILE A 47 9.52 -11.86 -5.08
N ASN A 48 9.70 -13.17 -4.96
CA ASN A 48 8.64 -14.08 -4.54
C ASN A 48 8.13 -13.76 -3.13
N HIS A 49 9.05 -13.43 -2.22
CA HIS A 49 8.70 -12.97 -0.88
C HIS A 49 7.90 -11.66 -0.94
N SER A 50 8.35 -10.68 -1.72
CA SER A 50 7.65 -9.39 -1.88
C SER A 50 6.25 -9.55 -2.48
N ILE A 51 6.07 -10.44 -3.45
CA ILE A 51 4.76 -10.77 -4.01
C ILE A 51 3.87 -11.37 -2.93
N THR A 52 4.37 -12.34 -2.16
CA THR A 52 3.61 -12.98 -1.08
C THR A 52 3.17 -11.96 -0.03
N GLU A 53 4.08 -11.07 0.40
CA GLU A 53 3.78 -9.99 1.35
C GLU A 53 2.67 -9.05 0.84
N LEU A 54 2.71 -8.69 -0.45
CA LEU A 54 1.71 -7.80 -1.06
C LEU A 54 0.37 -8.49 -1.31
N GLU A 55 0.36 -9.74 -1.79
CA GLU A 55 -0.84 -10.48 -2.15
C GLU A 55 -1.54 -11.16 -0.97
N SER A 56 -0.84 -11.36 0.14
CA SER A 56 -1.38 -11.94 1.37
C SER A 56 -1.58 -10.85 2.44
N GLU A 57 -0.60 -10.62 3.33
CA GLU A 57 -0.78 -9.75 4.50
C GLU A 57 -1.29 -8.35 4.13
N PHE A 58 -0.65 -7.69 3.16
CA PHE A 58 -1.03 -6.32 2.80
C PHE A 58 -2.41 -6.25 2.14
N ARG A 59 -2.73 -7.21 1.26
CA ARG A 59 -4.06 -7.34 0.65
C ARG A 59 -5.13 -7.56 1.71
N GLU A 60 -4.88 -8.39 2.72
CA GLU A 60 -5.82 -8.62 3.81
C GLU A 60 -6.09 -7.35 4.62
N ILE A 61 -5.04 -6.55 4.88
CA ILE A 61 -5.16 -5.25 5.55
C ILE A 61 -6.04 -4.31 4.75
N LEU A 62 -5.78 -4.14 3.45
CA LEU A 62 -6.60 -3.33 2.56
C LEU A 62 -8.05 -3.86 2.48
N GLY A 63 -8.21 -5.17 2.35
CA GLY A 63 -9.51 -5.84 2.30
C GLY A 63 -10.32 -5.66 3.58
N HIS A 64 -9.66 -5.68 4.74
CA HIS A 64 -10.30 -5.39 6.02
C HIS A 64 -10.77 -3.93 6.07
N LYS A 65 -9.91 -2.96 5.71
CA LYS A 65 -10.29 -1.54 5.67
C LYS A 65 -11.45 -1.29 4.69
N LEU A 66 -11.44 -1.94 3.53
CA LEU A 66 -12.51 -1.83 2.54
C LEU A 66 -13.84 -2.41 3.05
N ARG A 67 -13.80 -3.53 3.78
CA ARG A 67 -14.99 -4.20 4.33
C ARG A 67 -15.68 -3.40 5.43
N VAL A 68 -14.97 -2.50 6.12
CA VAL A 68 -15.59 -1.53 7.03
C VAL A 68 -16.66 -0.71 6.28
N GLY A 69 -16.37 -0.34 5.03
CA GLY A 69 -17.33 0.28 4.11
C GLY A 69 -17.74 1.71 4.48
N PHE A 70 -18.53 2.32 3.60
CA PHE A 70 -19.34 3.48 3.96
C PHE A 70 -20.71 3.43 3.25
N PRO A 71 -21.81 3.65 3.97
CA PRO A 71 -21.86 3.74 5.43
C PRO A 71 -21.56 2.34 6.05
N ALA A 72 -21.27 2.25 7.35
CA ALA A 72 -20.81 0.99 7.94
C ALA A 72 -21.90 -0.09 7.80
N THR A 73 -21.58 -1.39 7.90
CA THR A 73 -22.56 -2.48 7.70
C THR A 73 -23.94 -2.21 8.35
N PRO A 74 -25.07 -2.69 7.81
CA PRO A 74 -26.42 -2.30 8.26
C PRO A 74 -26.65 -2.41 9.78
N PHE A 75 -25.98 -3.36 10.44
CA PHE A 75 -26.00 -3.50 11.89
C PHE A 75 -25.24 -2.38 12.62
N GLN A 76 -24.03 -2.05 12.17
CA GLN A 76 -23.24 -0.94 12.71
C GLN A 76 -23.87 0.41 12.40
N ASP A 77 -24.47 0.57 11.22
CA ASP A 77 -25.23 1.74 10.85
C ASP A 77 -26.54 1.87 11.63
N PHE A 78 -27.25 0.78 11.91
CA PHE A 78 -28.41 0.82 12.78
C PHE A 78 -28.01 1.23 14.19
N GLN A 79 -26.95 0.63 14.74
CA GLN A 79 -26.46 0.97 16.07
C GLN A 79 -25.96 2.42 16.15
N ARG A 80 -25.22 2.89 15.13
CA ARG A 80 -24.75 4.27 15.03
C ARG A 80 -25.91 5.23 14.80
N GLY A 81 -26.87 4.89 13.94
CA GLY A 81 -28.06 5.68 13.64
C GLY A 81 -29.00 5.83 14.84
N VAL A 82 -29.25 4.74 15.57
CA VAL A 82 -29.99 4.76 16.84
C VAL A 82 -29.25 5.60 17.87
N THR A 83 -27.94 5.41 18.02
CA THR A 83 -27.14 6.21 18.96
C THR A 83 -27.17 7.69 18.60
N SER A 84 -26.96 8.05 17.33
CA SER A 84 -26.99 9.42 16.83
C SER A 84 -28.38 10.04 16.98
N ALA A 85 -29.45 9.33 16.63
CA ALA A 85 -30.82 9.82 16.78
C ALA A 85 -31.20 10.04 18.26
N VAL A 86 -30.87 9.09 19.14
CA VAL A 86 -31.09 9.22 20.59
C VAL A 86 -30.29 10.38 21.17
N SER A 87 -29.03 10.55 20.75
CA SER A 87 -28.17 11.66 21.19
C SER A 87 -28.73 13.01 20.73
N LEU A 88 -29.13 13.12 19.46
CA LEU A 88 -29.73 14.32 18.89
C LEU A 88 -31.04 14.67 19.60
N MET A 89 -31.90 13.68 19.87
CA MET A 89 -33.16 13.89 20.59
C MET A 89 -32.92 14.30 22.04
N GLN A 90 -31.99 13.65 22.76
CA GLN A 90 -31.66 14.01 24.13
C GLN A 90 -31.07 15.43 24.23
N SER A 91 -30.14 15.80 23.34
CA SER A 91 -29.55 17.14 23.29
C SER A 91 -30.57 18.22 22.92
N SER A 92 -31.49 17.91 22.00
CA SER A 92 -32.60 18.80 21.63
C SER A 92 -33.54 19.05 22.82
N LEU A 93 -33.80 18.03 23.63
CA LEU A 93 -34.68 18.11 24.80
C LEU A 93 -34.03 18.76 26.03
N GLN A 94 -32.70 18.59 26.22
CA GLN A 94 -32.02 19.12 27.41
C GLN A 94 -31.43 20.53 27.25
N GLN A 95 -31.08 20.99 26.05
CA GLN A 95 -30.38 22.28 25.90
C GLN A 95 -30.78 23.16 24.69
N GLY A 96 -31.71 22.75 23.82
CA GLY A 96 -32.13 23.59 22.67
C GLY A 96 -31.00 23.95 21.69
N LYS A 97 -29.87 23.25 21.77
CA LYS A 97 -28.62 23.58 21.07
C LYS A 97 -28.19 22.35 20.27
N PHE A 98 -28.23 22.48 18.95
CA PHE A 98 -27.79 21.44 18.01
C PHE A 98 -26.29 21.18 18.20
N ASP A 99 -25.91 19.90 18.34
CA ASP A 99 -24.50 19.49 18.42
C ASP A 99 -24.01 19.07 17.03
N PRO A 100 -23.15 19.88 16.36
CA PRO A 100 -22.65 19.60 15.01
C PRO A 100 -21.70 18.38 14.93
N LYS A 101 -21.22 17.86 16.06
CA LYS A 101 -20.23 16.76 16.11
C LYS A 101 -20.70 15.47 15.43
N GLY A 102 -22.00 15.19 15.40
CA GLY A 102 -22.54 14.01 14.72
C GLY A 102 -22.44 14.07 13.18
N ILE A 103 -22.46 15.28 12.62
CA ILE A 103 -22.35 15.52 11.18
C ILE A 103 -20.87 15.43 10.76
N GLU A 104 -19.96 16.03 11.55
CA GLU A 104 -18.51 15.94 11.34
C GLU A 104 -18.03 14.47 11.36
N SER A 105 -18.49 13.66 12.32
CA SER A 105 -18.15 12.23 12.40
C SER A 105 -18.62 11.42 11.19
N THR A 106 -19.72 11.82 10.55
CA THR A 106 -20.22 11.16 9.33
C THR A 106 -19.38 11.54 8.11
N ASP A 107 -18.98 12.80 8.00
CA ASP A 107 -18.09 13.26 6.92
C ASP A 107 -16.69 12.64 7.06
N GLU A 108 -16.14 12.57 8.27
CA GLU A 108 -14.87 11.88 8.55
C GLU A 108 -14.90 10.40 8.15
N ALA A 109 -15.98 9.68 8.47
CA ALA A 109 -16.15 8.29 8.07
C ALA A 109 -16.23 8.15 6.53
N LYS A 110 -16.91 9.08 5.85
CA LYS A 110 -16.97 9.13 4.39
C LYS A 110 -15.58 9.39 3.79
N GLN A 111 -14.85 10.36 4.32
CA GLN A 111 -13.49 10.68 3.86
C GLN A 111 -12.55 9.48 4.07
N SER A 112 -12.60 8.81 5.23
CA SER A 112 -11.80 7.62 5.50
C SER A 112 -12.07 6.49 4.49
N PHE A 113 -13.33 6.30 4.10
CA PHE A 113 -13.68 5.33 3.08
C PHE A 113 -13.17 5.72 1.68
N LEU A 114 -13.31 6.99 1.30
CA LEU A 114 -12.75 7.48 0.03
C LEU A 114 -11.23 7.30 -0.05
N VAL A 115 -10.51 7.62 1.04
CA VAL A 115 -9.07 7.38 1.15
C VAL A 115 -8.74 5.89 1.01
N THR A 116 -9.57 5.01 1.60
CA THR A 116 -9.39 3.56 1.46
C THR A 116 -9.55 3.10 0.01
N LEU A 117 -10.53 3.63 -0.73
CA LEU A 117 -10.70 3.33 -2.16
C LEU A 117 -9.51 3.81 -2.99
N ASN A 118 -9.09 5.06 -2.77
CA ASN A 118 -7.93 5.64 -3.45
C ASN A 118 -6.65 4.86 -3.13
N ASN A 119 -6.48 4.40 -1.89
CA ASN A 119 -5.36 3.55 -1.51
C ASN A 119 -5.34 2.25 -2.30
N VAL A 120 -6.48 1.60 -2.50
CA VAL A 120 -6.58 0.37 -3.30
C VAL A 120 -6.21 0.64 -4.77
N GLU A 121 -6.69 1.74 -5.34
CA GLU A 121 -6.34 2.16 -6.71
C GLU A 121 -4.85 2.46 -6.83
N ALA A 122 -4.30 3.30 -5.94
CA ALA A 122 -2.88 3.64 -5.90
C ALA A 122 -1.99 2.40 -5.71
N CYS A 123 -2.42 1.41 -4.92
CA CYS A 123 -1.70 0.14 -4.79
C CYS A 123 -1.65 -0.60 -6.13
N SER A 124 -2.74 -0.62 -6.91
CA SER A 124 -2.76 -1.23 -8.25
C SER A 124 -1.77 -0.54 -9.20
N GLU A 125 -1.76 0.80 -9.22
CA GLU A 125 -0.83 1.59 -10.01
C GLU A 125 0.63 1.37 -9.60
N ASN A 126 0.88 1.32 -8.30
CA ASN A 126 2.21 1.08 -7.74
C ASN A 126 2.69 -0.34 -8.04
N ILE A 127 1.82 -1.36 -8.03
CA ILE A 127 2.16 -2.73 -8.46
C ILE A 127 2.56 -2.74 -9.94
N MET A 128 1.79 -2.07 -10.80
CA MET A 128 2.11 -1.98 -12.23
C MET A 128 3.44 -1.26 -12.47
N THR A 129 3.69 -0.18 -11.73
CA THR A 129 4.94 0.58 -11.81
C THR A 129 6.11 -0.26 -11.31
N LEU A 130 5.98 -0.91 -10.15
CA LEU A 130 6.98 -1.82 -9.59
C LEU A 130 7.32 -2.92 -10.59
N LYS A 131 6.32 -3.59 -11.17
CA LYS A 131 6.52 -4.61 -12.20
C LYS A 131 7.37 -4.09 -13.36
N LYS A 132 6.98 -2.96 -13.95
CA LYS A 132 7.71 -2.35 -15.07
C LYS A 132 9.16 -2.02 -14.71
N THR A 133 9.37 -1.45 -13.52
CA THR A 133 10.73 -1.17 -13.02
C THR A 133 11.55 -2.46 -12.89
N LEU A 134 10.98 -3.50 -12.28
CA LEU A 134 11.68 -4.78 -12.11
C LEU A 134 11.98 -5.47 -13.44
N GLU A 135 11.08 -5.41 -14.42
CA GLU A 135 11.32 -5.95 -15.77
C GLU A 135 12.50 -5.22 -16.45
N SER A 136 12.57 -3.90 -16.29
CA SER A 136 13.70 -3.08 -16.78
C SER A 136 15.01 -3.46 -16.09
N ASP A 137 15.03 -3.44 -14.74
CA ASP A 137 16.23 -3.69 -13.94
C ASP A 137 16.78 -5.12 -14.16
N CYS A 138 15.90 -6.12 -14.25
CA CYS A 138 16.28 -7.49 -14.56
C CYS A 138 16.88 -7.59 -15.97
N SER A 139 16.28 -6.94 -16.96
CA SER A 139 16.80 -6.95 -18.34
C SER A 139 18.20 -6.36 -18.41
N GLU A 140 18.45 -5.27 -17.69
CA GLU A 140 19.78 -4.66 -17.57
C GLU A 140 20.78 -5.62 -16.90
N LEU A 141 20.43 -6.24 -15.78
CA LEU A 141 21.30 -7.20 -15.09
C LEU A 141 21.65 -8.42 -15.94
N LEU A 142 20.68 -8.96 -16.69
CA LEU A 142 20.94 -10.06 -17.62
C LEU A 142 21.88 -9.61 -18.74
N SER A 143 21.65 -8.44 -19.33
CA SER A 143 22.52 -7.91 -20.39
C SER A 143 23.97 -7.72 -19.93
N GLN A 144 24.17 -7.28 -18.68
CA GLN A 144 25.50 -7.14 -18.08
C GLN A 144 26.14 -8.50 -17.77
N SER A 145 25.35 -9.48 -17.33
CA SER A 145 25.85 -10.83 -17.01
C SER A 145 26.32 -11.61 -18.25
N PHE A 146 25.68 -11.40 -19.41
CA PHE A 146 26.07 -12.07 -20.67
C PHE A 146 27.06 -11.29 -21.54
N GLY A 147 27.29 -9.99 -21.26
CA GLY A 147 28.24 -9.15 -22.01
C GLY A 147 29.71 -9.25 -21.55
N GLY A 148 30.01 -10.06 -20.53
CA GLY A 148 31.31 -10.07 -19.83
C GLY A 148 32.36 -11.08 -20.31
N GLU A 149 32.04 -12.01 -21.22
CA GLU A 149 33.01 -13.02 -21.69
C GLU A 149 33.47 -12.73 -23.12
N GLN A 150 34.50 -11.89 -23.28
CA GLN A 150 35.38 -11.97 -24.45
C GLN A 150 36.54 -12.92 -24.15
N PRO A 151 36.76 -13.99 -24.92
CA PRO A 151 37.98 -14.76 -24.81
C PRO A 151 39.11 -13.97 -25.47
N GLN A 152 39.98 -13.34 -24.68
CA GLN A 152 41.31 -12.99 -25.15
C GLN A 152 42.11 -14.28 -25.33
N LEU A 153 41.88 -14.97 -26.46
CA LEU A 153 42.82 -15.92 -27.01
C LEU A 153 44.04 -15.12 -27.47
N GLY A 154 45.01 -14.99 -26.56
CA GLY A 154 46.36 -14.51 -26.86
C GLY A 154 47.06 -15.46 -27.83
N LEU A 155 46.80 -15.28 -29.12
CA LEU A 155 47.67 -15.76 -30.19
C LEU A 155 48.80 -14.75 -30.36
N GLY A 156 49.96 -15.04 -29.78
CA GLY A 156 51.18 -14.29 -30.09
C GLY A 156 52.28 -14.43 -29.04
N LEU A 157 53.13 -15.46 -29.21
CA LEU A 157 54.60 -15.37 -29.30
C LEU A 157 55.22 -16.72 -28.88
N PHE A 158 55.44 -17.60 -29.85
CA PHE A 158 56.63 -18.45 -29.84
C PHE A 158 57.62 -17.80 -30.82
N THR A 159 58.64 -17.16 -30.27
CA THR A 159 59.93 -16.93 -30.93
C THR A 159 60.89 -18.02 -30.46
#